data_AF-A0A2S5LHR7-F1
#
_entry.id   AF-A0A2S5LHR7-F1
#
_cell.length_a   1.000
_cell.length_b   1.000
_cell.length_c   1.000
_cell.angle_alpha   90.00
_cell.angle_beta   90.00
_cell.angle_gamma   90.00
#
_symmetry.space_group_name_H-M   'P 1'
#
loop_
_entity.id
_entity.type
_entity.pdbx_description
1 polymer ?
#
loop_
_entity_poly.entity_id
_entity_poly.type
_entity_poly.pdbx_seq_one_letter_code
_entity_poly.pdbx_strand_id
1 'polypeptide(L)'
;MKMNNWISSFLQATMLFSLMLGTTTLLAEDQSGLTNKIESVDYSTLPGGRVSIRVKTTQPLANPPAGFTLTSPARIALDFPKVGNGLAKNNI
;
A
#
# COMPACT_ATOMS: atom_id res chain seq x y z
N MET A 1 -15.22 -3.71 -49.53
CA MET A 1 -14.45 -4.05 -48.31
C MET A 1 -13.82 -2.85 -47.58
N LYS A 2 -13.94 -1.58 -48.04
CA LYS A 2 -13.37 -0.42 -47.30
C LYS A 2 -14.32 0.20 -46.25
N MET A 3 -15.64 0.08 -46.42
CA MET A 3 -16.64 0.71 -45.55
C MET A 3 -16.73 0.05 -44.16
N ASN A 4 -16.59 -1.28 -44.08
CA ASN A 4 -16.72 -2.06 -42.84
C ASN A 4 -15.60 -1.77 -41.84
N ASN A 5 -14.39 -1.46 -42.33
CA ASN A 5 -13.23 -1.16 -41.49
C ASN A 5 -13.33 0.23 -40.85
N TRP A 6 -14.00 1.17 -41.53
CA TRP A 6 -14.21 2.53 -41.00
C TRP A 6 -15.22 2.55 -39.86
N ILE A 7 -16.30 1.76 -40.01
CA ILE A 7 -17.33 1.59 -38.98
C ILE A 7 -16.77 0.86 -37.75
N SER A 8 -15.93 -0.18 -37.94
CA SER A 8 -15.29 -0.87 -36.83
C SER A 8 -14.31 0.01 -36.05
N SER A 9 -13.53 0.85 -36.73
CA SER A 9 -12.62 1.80 -36.06
C SER A 9 -13.38 2.85 -35.25
N PHE A 10 -14.53 3.30 -35.74
CA PHE A 10 -15.38 4.24 -35.02
C PHE A 10 -16.03 3.59 -33.78
N LEU A 11 -16.47 2.34 -33.88
CA LEU A 11 -16.98 1.56 -32.75
C LEU A 11 -15.89 1.28 -31.69
N GLN A 12 -14.67 0.98 -32.11
CA GLN A 12 -13.55 0.77 -31.18
C GLN A 12 -13.15 2.07 -30.47
N ALA A 13 -13.11 3.19 -31.18
CA ALA A 13 -12.79 4.49 -30.59
C ALA A 13 -13.83 4.91 -29.54
N THR A 14 -15.12 4.71 -29.82
CA THR A 14 -16.20 4.98 -28.87
C THR A 14 -16.18 4.05 -27.67
N MET A 15 -15.85 2.76 -27.86
CA MET A 15 -15.68 1.81 -26.76
C MET A 15 -14.49 2.18 -25.86
N LEU A 16 -13.33 2.53 -26.43
CA LEU A 16 -12.17 2.97 -25.65
C LEU A 16 -12.45 4.28 -24.90
N PHE A 17 -13.15 5.22 -25.54
CA PHE A 17 -13.54 6.48 -24.90
C PHE A 17 -14.52 6.25 -23.73
N SER A 18 -15.49 5.34 -23.90
CA SER A 18 -16.40 4.94 -22.82
C SER A 18 -15.68 4.25 -21.64
N LEU A 19 -14.63 3.48 -21.92
CA LEU A 19 -13.81 2.82 -20.91
C LEU A 19 -12.94 3.81 -20.12
N MET A 20 -12.48 4.90 -20.76
CA MET A 20 -11.75 5.99 -20.10
C MET A 20 -12.65 6.89 -19.24
N LEU A 21 -13.94 7.01 -19.58
CA LEU A 21 -14.92 7.77 -18.79
C LEU A 21 -15.39 7.02 -17.53
N GLY A 22 -15.26 5.69 -17.49
CA GLY A 22 -15.70 4.84 -16.38
C GLY A 22 -14.70 4.68 -15.23
N THR A 23 -13.49 5.23 -15.32
CA THR A 23 -12.36 4.92 -14.42
C THR A 23 -12.16 5.90 -13.24
N THR A 24 -13.11 6.77 -12.92
CA THR A 24 -12.83 7.97 -12.10
C THR A 24 -12.88 7.81 -10.58
N THR A 25 -12.93 6.61 -9.99
CA THR A 25 -12.79 6.47 -8.54
C THR A 25 -11.89 5.32 -8.12
N LEU A 26 -10.58 5.50 -8.30
CA LEU A 26 -9.61 4.83 -7.44
C LEU A 26 -9.65 5.55 -6.08
N LEU A 27 -10.47 5.05 -5.15
CA LEU A 27 -10.42 5.46 -3.75
C LEU A 27 -9.13 4.90 -3.14
N ALA A 28 -8.01 5.60 -3.37
CA ALA A 28 -6.84 5.42 -2.53
C ALA A 28 -7.20 5.89 -1.11
N GLU A 29 -6.85 5.11 -0.08
CA GLU A 29 -7.00 5.55 1.30
C GLU A 29 -6.25 6.86 1.50
N ASP A 30 -6.99 7.92 1.86
CA ASP A 30 -6.43 9.23 2.09
C ASP A 30 -5.57 9.24 3.36
N GLN A 31 -4.25 9.14 3.18
CA GLN A 31 -3.29 9.26 4.28
C GLN A 31 -3.08 10.70 4.76
N SER A 32 -3.73 11.71 4.16
CA SER A 32 -3.57 13.12 4.54
C SER A 32 -3.98 13.39 5.99
N GLY A 33 -4.93 12.62 6.53
CA GLY A 33 -5.36 12.71 7.93
C GLY A 33 -4.43 12.06 8.95
N LEU A 34 -3.40 11.32 8.52
CA LEU A 34 -2.46 10.64 9.41
C LEU A 34 -1.19 11.47 9.60
N THR A 35 -1.12 12.20 10.73
CA THR A 35 0.01 13.08 11.08
C THR A 35 1.24 12.32 11.55
N ASN A 36 1.05 11.18 12.24
CA ASN A 36 2.15 10.29 12.61
C ASN A 36 2.45 9.32 11.46
N LYS A 37 3.72 9.10 11.14
CA LYS A 37 4.12 8.24 10.02
C LYS A 37 5.33 7.37 10.38
N ILE A 38 5.41 6.17 9.83
CA ILE A 38 6.60 5.32 9.90
C ILE A 38 7.65 5.84 8.90
N GLU A 39 8.84 6.18 9.38
CA GLU A 39 9.92 6.76 8.57
C GLU A 39 11.02 5.74 8.23
N SER A 40 11.27 4.78 9.12
CA SER A 40 12.24 3.71 8.88
C SER A 40 11.85 2.42 9.60
N VAL A 41 12.24 1.30 9.00
CA VAL A 41 12.16 -0.02 9.59
C VAL A 41 13.51 -0.68 9.38
N ASP A 42 14.28 -0.78 10.46
CA ASP A 42 15.63 -1.31 10.48
C ASP A 42 15.65 -2.64 11.24
N TYR A 43 16.54 -3.56 10.85
CA TYR A 43 16.73 -4.80 11.58
C TYR A 43 18.20 -5.14 11.76
N SER A 44 18.51 -5.84 12.85
CA SER A 44 19.83 -6.43 13.09
C SER A 44 19.70 -7.80 13.75
N THR A 45 20.60 -8.70 13.39
CA THR A 45 20.72 -9.99 14.07
C THR A 45 21.55 -9.82 15.34
N LEU A 46 21.15 -10.55 16.38
CA LEU A 46 21.80 -10.57 17.68
C LEU A 46 22.25 -12.00 18.01
N PRO A 47 23.23 -12.17 18.90
CA PRO A 47 23.65 -13.50 19.36
C PRO A 47 22.47 -14.31 19.93
N GLY A 48 22.56 -15.63 19.75
CA GLY A 48 21.52 -16.57 20.19
C GLY A 48 20.29 -16.61 19.27
N GLY A 49 20.44 -16.26 17.99
CA GLY A 49 19.36 -16.35 17.00
C GLY A 49 18.26 -15.29 17.18
N ARG A 50 18.54 -14.23 17.94
CA ARG A 50 17.58 -13.13 18.15
C ARG A 50 17.67 -12.12 17.02
N VAL A 51 16.57 -11.42 16.76
CA VAL A 51 16.52 -10.31 15.81
C VAL A 51 15.97 -9.10 16.53
N SER A 52 16.67 -7.97 16.39
CA SER A 52 16.17 -6.66 16.83
C SER A 52 15.53 -5.97 15.63
N ILE A 53 14.29 -5.53 15.78
CA ILE A 53 13.58 -4.72 14.78
C ILE A 53 13.34 -3.34 15.40
N ARG A 54 13.68 -2.28 14.67
CA ARG A 54 13.48 -0.89 15.08
C ARG A 54 12.59 -0.19 14.06
N VAL A 55 11.43 0.26 14.53
CA VAL A 55 10.49 1.05 13.75
C VAL A 55 10.56 2.50 14.25
N LYS A 56 10.92 3.44 13.37
CA LYS A 56 10.97 4.87 13.68
C LYS A 56 9.70 5.55 13.19
N THR A 57 9.08 6.35 14.05
CA THR A 57 7.90 7.16 13.72
C THR A 57 8.19 8.65 13.86
N THR A 58 7.48 9.50 13.10
CA THR A 58 7.62 10.97 13.16
C THR A 58 7.24 11.53 14.53
N GLN A 59 6.35 10.85 15.25
CA GLN A 59 5.91 11.19 16.60
C GLN A 59 5.93 9.95 17.50
N PRO A 60 6.18 10.09 18.82
CA PRO A 60 6.09 8.98 19.77
C PRO A 60 4.71 8.29 19.72
N LEU A 61 4.70 6.96 19.88
CA LEU A 61 3.46 6.21 19.99
C LEU A 61 2.83 6.43 21.37
N ALA A 62 1.52 6.67 21.40
CA ALA A 62 0.79 6.81 22.66
C ALA A 62 0.71 5.49 23.44
N ASN A 63 0.66 4.36 22.72
CA ASN A 63 0.64 3.00 23.27
C ASN A 63 1.46 2.07 22.37
N PRO A 64 1.97 0.94 22.88
CA PRO A 64 2.57 -0.09 22.04
C PRO A 64 1.58 -0.60 20.96
N PRO A 65 2.06 -0.93 19.74
CA PRO A 65 1.21 -1.51 18.70
C PRO A 65 0.71 -2.90 19.11
N ALA A 66 -0.51 -3.25 18.68
CA ALA A 66 -1.03 -4.60 18.88
C ALA A 66 -0.23 -5.58 18.02
N GLY A 67 0.05 -6.77 18.55
CA GLY A 67 0.84 -7.78 17.85
C GLY A 67 0.21 -9.16 17.90
N PHE A 68 0.29 -9.90 16.79
CA PHE A 68 -0.16 -11.28 16.71
C PHE A 68 0.71 -12.11 15.77
N THR A 69 0.66 -13.43 15.93
CA THR A 69 1.40 -14.38 15.09
C THR A 69 0.45 -15.12 14.14
N LEU A 70 0.96 -15.41 12.95
CA LEU A 70 0.32 -16.23 11.92
C LEU A 70 1.24 -17.41 11.64
N THR A 71 0.69 -18.57 11.26
CA THR A 71 1.46 -19.81 11.07
C THR A 71 1.41 -20.37 9.66
N SER A 72 0.58 -19.83 8.75
CA SER A 72 0.40 -20.34 7.39
C SER A 72 0.32 -19.20 6.36
N PRO A 73 1.45 -18.58 5.98
CA PRO A 73 2.83 -18.85 6.42
C PRO A 73 3.17 -18.18 7.77
N ALA A 74 4.30 -18.57 8.37
CA ALA A 74 4.78 -18.01 9.64
C ALA A 74 5.08 -16.51 9.53
N ARG A 75 4.36 -15.67 10.32
CA ARG A 75 4.53 -14.20 10.32
C ARG A 75 4.26 -13.62 11.72
N ILE A 76 4.86 -12.46 11.98
CA ILE A 76 4.50 -11.56 13.09
C ILE A 76 3.87 -10.32 12.45
N ALA A 77 2.66 -9.97 12.85
CA ALA A 77 1.99 -8.75 12.43
C ALA A 77 1.96 -7.76 13.59
N LEU A 78 2.23 -6.48 13.30
CA LEU A 78 2.20 -5.38 14.25
C LEU A 78 1.33 -4.26 13.67
N ASP A 79 0.26 -3.90 14.37
CA ASP A 79 -0.70 -2.90 13.92
C ASP A 79 -0.48 -1.56 14.65
N PHE A 80 -0.19 -0.52 13.87
CA PHE A 80 0.11 0.83 14.37
C PHE A 80 -1.13 1.74 14.20
N PRO A 81 -1.95 1.94 15.25
CA PRO A 81 -3.18 2.71 15.13
C PRO A 81 -2.89 4.18 14.84
N LYS A 82 -3.57 4.74 13.83
CA LYS A 82 -3.44 6.15 13.41
C LYS A 82 -2.00 6.56 13.02
N VAL A 83 -1.21 5.61 12.53
CA VAL A 83 0.13 5.87 11.98
C VAL A 83 0.11 5.51 10.49
N GLY A 84 0.48 6.46 9.64
CA GLY A 84 0.55 6.26 8.19
C GLY A 84 1.88 5.65 7.74
N ASN A 85 1.94 5.19 6.49
CA ASN A 85 3.20 4.79 5.87
C ASN A 85 3.96 6.04 5.38
N GLY A 86 5.09 6.36 5.99
CA GLY A 86 6.00 7.41 5.50
C GLY A 86 7.12 6.87 4.59
N LEU A 87 7.16 5.56 4.35
CA LEU A 87 8.12 4.94 3.44
C LEU A 87 7.66 5.10 1.99
N ALA A 88 8.62 5.15 1.06
CA ALA A 88 8.34 5.15 -0.37
C ALA A 88 7.86 3.79 -0.92
N LYS A 89 7.79 2.75 -0.06
CA LYS A 89 7.44 1.38 -0.44
C LYS A 89 6.62 0.68 0.65
N ASN A 90 5.84 -0.31 0.25
CA ASN A 90 5.00 -1.14 1.14
C ASN A 90 5.60 -2.53 1.41
N ASN A 91 6.74 -2.85 0.80
CA ASN A 91 7.46 -4.10 1.03
C ASN A 91 8.97 -3.81 1.02
N ILE A 92 9.74 -4.45 1.91
CA ILE A 92 11.20 -4.29 1.95
C ILE A 92 11.87 -5.24 0.99
#